data_AF-A0A319DMQ3-F1
#
_entry.id   AF-A0A319DMQ3-F1
#
_cell.length_a   1.000
_cell.length_b   1.000
_cell.length_c   1.000
_cell.angle_alpha   90.00
_cell.angle_beta   90.00
_cell.angle_gamma   90.00
#
_symmetry.space_group_name_H-M   'P 1'
#
loop_
_entity.id
_entity.type
_entity.pdbx_description
1 polymer ?
#
loop_
_entity_poly.entity_id
_entity_poly.type
_entity_poly.pdbx_seq_one_letter_code
_entity_poly.pdbx_strand_id
1 'polypeptide(L)' 'ILQAAVSGGYIKIVQLLLKNSTDINAQGGEYGTAIQAAVSGGYTEIIQLFLKHSTDINTQGGQYRTALQAAA' A
#
# COMPACT_ATOMS: atom_id res chain seq x y z
N ILE A 1 -9.44 8.29 5.27
CA ILE A 1 -8.22 9.11 5.51
C ILE A 1 -7.09 8.72 4.55
N LEU A 2 -6.68 7.44 4.46
CA LEU A 2 -5.63 7.01 3.53
C LEU A 2 -5.94 7.37 2.07
N GLN A 3 -7.14 7.07 1.59
CA GLN A 3 -7.55 7.43 0.22
C GLN A 3 -7.45 8.93 -0.06
N ALA A 4 -7.89 9.79 0.86
CA ALA A 4 -7.80 11.25 0.72
C ALA A 4 -6.35 11.74 0.71
N ALA A 5 -5.48 11.12 1.51
CA ALA A 5 -4.05 11.41 1.49
C ALA A 5 -3.41 11.01 0.15
N VAL A 6 -3.85 9.88 -0.41
CA VAL A 6 -3.39 9.40 -1.72
C VAL A 6 -3.90 10.26 -2.86
N SER A 7 -5.20 10.61 -2.87
CA SER A 7 -5.78 11.44 -3.94
C SER A 7 -5.20 12.85 -3.96
N GLY A 8 -4.73 13.34 -2.81
CA GLY A 8 -4.00 14.61 -2.70
C GLY A 8 -2.50 14.51 -2.97
N GLY A 9 -1.96 13.31 -3.26
CA GLY A 9 -0.52 13.11 -3.49
C GLY A 9 0.36 13.32 -2.23
N TYR A 10 -0.20 13.22 -1.03
CA TYR A 10 0.51 13.52 0.23
C TYR A 10 1.39 12.35 0.70
N ILE A 11 2.52 12.14 0.03
CA ILE A 11 3.45 11.02 0.26
C ILE A 11 3.83 10.83 1.73
N LYS A 12 4.19 11.91 2.45
CA LYS A 12 4.58 11.83 3.87
C LYS A 12 3.45 11.34 4.77
N ILE A 13 2.21 11.74 4.48
CA ILE A 13 1.03 11.30 5.22
C ILE A 13 0.76 9.83 4.91
N VAL A 14 0.87 9.43 3.64
CA VAL A 14 0.73 8.02 3.23
C VAL A 14 1.75 7.14 3.95
N GLN A 15 3.02 7.54 4.03
CA GLN A 15 4.05 6.79 4.76
C GLN A 15 3.72 6.63 6.26
N LEU A 16 3.26 7.70 6.92
CA LEU A 16 2.86 7.64 8.32
C LEU A 16 1.67 6.69 8.55
N LEU A 17 0.68 6.74 7.67
CA LEU A 17 -0.49 5.85 7.74
C LEU A 17 -0.11 4.39 7.52
N LEU A 18 0.77 4.10 6.55
CA LEU A 18 1.29 2.75 6.34
C LEU A 18 2.03 2.21 7.56
N LYS A 19 2.83 3.04 8.23
CA LYS A 19 3.55 2.62 9.45
C LYS A 19 2.63 2.19 10.59
N ASN A 20 1.39 2.70 10.63
CA ASN A 20 0.40 2.38 11.66
C ASN A 20 -0.45 1.14 11.32
N SER A 21 0.00 0.27 10.41
CA SER A 21 -0.76 -0.92 9.97
C SER A 21 -2.16 -0.57 9.44
N THR A 22 -2.28 0.58 8.77
CA THR A 22 -3.54 0.97 8.12
C THR A 22 -3.87 -0.06 7.05
N ASP A 23 -5.11 -0.55 7.04
CA ASP A 23 -5.58 -1.45 5.99
C ASP A 23 -5.57 -0.74 4.62
N ILE A 24 -4.59 -1.10 3.80
CA ILE A 24 -4.41 -0.59 2.43
C ILE A 24 -5.49 -1.07 1.46
N ASN A 25 -6.15 -2.18 1.81
CA ASN A 25 -7.21 -2.80 1.01
C ASN A 25 -8.59 -2.31 1.45
N ALA A 26 -8.67 -1.47 2.48
CA ALA A 26 -9.91 -0.84 2.90
C ALA A 26 -10.57 -0.17 1.69
N GLN A 27 -11.72 -0.72 1.30
CA GLN A 27 -12.54 -0.17 0.23
C GLN A 27 -13.42 0.94 0.81
N GLY A 28 -13.40 2.10 0.17
CA GLY A 28 -14.26 3.21 0.57
C GLY A 28 -14.07 4.43 -0.33
N GLY A 29 -15.13 5.20 -0.52
CA GLY A 29 -15.15 6.40 -1.37
C GLY A 29 -15.24 6.10 -2.88
N GLU A 30 -15.13 7.17 -3.67
CA GLU A 30 -15.43 7.16 -5.11
C GLU A 30 -14.48 6.29 -5.95
N TYR A 31 -13.23 6.10 -5.50
CA TYR A 31 -12.18 5.42 -6.27
C TYR A 31 -11.93 3.95 -5.86
N GLY A 32 -12.74 3.39 -4.95
CA GLY A 32 -12.53 2.02 -4.44
C GLY A 32 -11.43 1.95 -3.38
N THR A 33 -10.23 1.43 -3.72
CA THR A 33 -9.10 1.31 -2.78
C THR A 33 -8.15 2.51 -2.84
N ALA A 34 -7.32 2.66 -1.80
CA ALA A 34 -6.26 3.68 -1.80
C ALA A 34 -5.27 3.52 -2.98
N ILE A 35 -4.93 2.28 -3.36
CA ILE A 35 -4.08 2.02 -4.54
C ILE A 35 -4.75 2.50 -5.84
N GLN A 36 -6.04 2.25 -6.00
CA GLN A 36 -6.76 2.67 -7.21
C GLN A 36 -6.79 4.20 -7.35
N ALA A 37 -6.96 4.92 -6.23
CA ALA A 37 -6.82 6.38 -6.20
C ALA A 37 -5.40 6.83 -6.61
N ALA A 38 -4.35 6.13 -6.17
CA ALA A 38 -2.96 6.44 -6.56
C ALA A 38 -2.74 6.27 -8.06
N VAL A 39 -3.29 5.18 -8.63
CA VAL A 39 -3.21 4.87 -10.06
C VAL A 39 -3.96 5.92 -10.88
N SER A 40 -5.17 6.29 -10.47
CA SER A 40 -5.96 7.31 -11.15
C SER A 40 -5.29 8.69 -11.14
N GLY A 41 -4.56 9.03 -10.08
CA GLY A 41 -3.80 10.27 -9.97
C GLY A 41 -2.40 10.23 -10.61
N GLY A 42 -1.95 9.07 -11.11
CA GLY A 42 -0.61 8.89 -11.65
C GLY A 42 0.51 8.97 -10.61
N TYR A 43 0.22 8.75 -9.33
CA TYR A 43 1.18 8.90 -8.23
C TYR A 43 2.10 7.67 -8.08
N THR A 44 3.08 7.53 -8.97
CA THR A 44 4.00 6.38 -9.01
C THR A 44 4.74 6.13 -7.69
N GLU A 45 5.18 7.18 -7.00
CA GLU A 45 5.86 7.03 -5.70
C GLU A 45 4.96 6.44 -4.61
N ILE A 46 3.67 6.79 -4.62
CA ILE A 46 2.68 6.23 -3.69
C ILE A 46 2.43 4.74 -4.02
N ILE A 47 2.36 4.40 -5.30
CA ILE A 47 2.22 3.00 -5.73
C ILE A 47 3.43 2.18 -5.27
N GLN A 48 4.65 2.69 -5.44
CA GLN A 48 5.86 2.03 -4.95
C GLN A 48 5.87 1.84 -3.44
N LEU A 49 5.42 2.84 -2.68
CA LEU A 49 5.28 2.73 -1.22
C LEU A 49 4.32 1.61 -0.81
N PHE A 50 3.17 1.51 -1.48
CA PHE A 50 2.21 0.44 -1.20
C PHE A 50 2.76 -0.94 -1.56
N LEU A 51 3.43 -1.09 -2.70
CA LEU A 51 4.06 -2.36 -3.08
C LEU A 51 5.12 -2.81 -2.07
N LYS A 52 5.97 -1.87 -1.63
CA LYS A 52 6.97 -2.14 -0.60
C LYS A 52 6.33 -2.55 0.73
N HIS A 53 5.27 -1.85 1.15
CA HIS A 53 4.56 -2.16 2.39
C HIS A 53 3.86 -3.52 2.33
N SER A 54 3.20 -3.86 1.22
CA SER A 54 2.62 -5.19 1.02
C SER A 54 3.68 -6.30 1.03
N THR A 55 4.87 -6.02 0.53
CA THR A 55 6.00 -6.96 0.59
C THR A 55 6.50 -7.13 2.02
N ASP A 56 6.65 -6.04 2.78
CA ASP A 56 7.04 -6.06 4.20
C ASP A 56 6.01 -6.77 5.10
N ILE A 57 4.70 -6.57 4.85
CA ILE A 57 3.64 -7.30 5.56
C ILE A 57 3.74 -8.81 5.26
N ASN A 58 3.98 -9.18 4.00
CA ASN A 58 4.15 -10.58 3.60
C ASN A 58 5.45 -11.20 4.13
N THR A 59 6.52 -10.42 4.34
CA THR A 59 7.78 -10.91 4.94
C THR A 59 7.72 -10.99 6.46
N GLN A 60 6.92 -10.16 7.14
CA GLN A 60 6.69 -10.26 8.59
C GLN A 60 5.61 -11.29 8.98
N GLY A 61 4.88 -11.84 8.01
CA GLY A 61 3.81 -12.83 8.18
C GLY A 61 4.23 -14.26 8.54
N GLY A 62 5.51 -14.53 8.79
CA GLY A 62 5.91 -15.79 9.41
C GLY A 62 7.33 -16.21 9.12
N GLN A 63 7.86 -17.01 10.04
CA GLN A 63 9.01 -17.89 9.82
C GLN A 63 8.81 -18.90 8.67
N TYR A 64 7.69 -18.85 7.94
CA TYR A 64 7.42 -19.67 6.77
C TYR A 64 6.48 -18.93 5.79
N ARG A 65 6.89 -18.89 4.51
CA ARG A 65 6.12 -18.60 3.26
C ARG A 65 6.16 -17.15 2.73
N THR A 66 6.52 -16.83 1.48
CA THR A 66 7.34 -17.40 0.39
C THR A 66 7.17 -16.47 -0.82
N ALA A 67 8.24 -16.16 -1.55
CA ALA A 67 8.13 -15.80 -2.97
C ALA A 67 9.33 -16.32 -3.79
N LEU A 68 10.53 -16.38 -3.21
CA LEU A 68 11.73 -16.84 -3.93
C LEU A 68 12.12 -18.31 -3.66
N GLN A 69 11.58 -18.94 -2.61
CA GLN A 69 11.92 -20.33 -2.24
C GLN A 69 10.95 -21.38 -2.81
N ALA A 70 9.99 -20.96 -3.64
CA ALA A 70 9.13 -21.84 -4.43
C ALA A 70 9.65 -22.04 -5.87
N ALA A 71 10.74 -21.37 -6.25
CA ALA A 71 11.46 -21.63 -7.49
C ALA A 71 12.66 -22.55 -7.20
N ALA A 72 12.35 -23.80 -6.86
CA ALA A 72 13.27 -24.93 -7.04
C ALA A 72 13.09 -25.49 -8.46
#